data_AF-A0A1F5Z380-F1
#
_entry.id   AF-A0A1F5Z380-F1
#
_cell.length_a   1.000
_cell.length_b   1.000
_cell.length_c   1.000
_cell.angle_alpha   90.00
_cell.angle_beta   90.00
_cell.angle_gamma   90.00
#
_symmetry.space_group_name_H-M   'P 1'
#
loop_
_entity.id
_entity.type
_entity.pdbx_description
1 polymer ?
#
loop_
_entity_poly.entity_id
_entity_poly.type
_entity_poly.pdbx_seq_one_letter_code
_entity_poly.pdbx_strand_id
1 'polypeptide(L)'
;MEISRLDTFKFKVKGKSATVTFDLGQVSIDDFNIFGPGEYEVHEVAVLGAKSEDHQIFRVKIDKVTFLYPGLMSEKIKDQTLEDIDGVDVLFTSAAQIVSQIEPKLVIPFGEEEPVQKIIKDLGKDGTLKVPKLVTSADKLPDLLEVVWL
;
A
#
# COMPACT_ATOMS: atom_id res chain seq x y z
N MET A 1 4.06 5.00 -13.45
CA MET A 1 2.92 4.13 -13.07
C MET A 1 1.72 4.97 -12.72
N GLU A 2 0.53 4.37 -12.75
CA GLU A 2 -0.74 4.99 -12.33
C GLU A 2 -1.34 4.19 -11.18
N ILE A 3 -1.79 4.88 -10.14
CA ILE A 3 -2.46 4.30 -8.96
C ILE A 3 -3.88 4.84 -8.94
N SER A 4 -4.86 3.95 -8.82
CA SER A 4 -6.28 4.30 -8.76
C SER A 4 -6.99 3.42 -7.74
N ARG A 5 -8.00 3.99 -7.07
CA ARG A 5 -8.90 3.22 -6.22
C ARG A 5 -10.01 2.61 -7.07
N LEU A 6 -10.28 1.32 -6.88
CA LEU A 6 -11.37 0.60 -7.55
C LEU A 6 -12.60 0.45 -6.65
N ASP A 7 -12.38 0.29 -5.34
CA ASP A 7 -13.43 0.11 -4.32
C ASP A 7 -12.89 0.55 -2.94
N THR A 8 -13.68 0.41 -1.87
CA THR A 8 -13.34 0.86 -0.53
C THR A 8 -11.98 0.33 -0.04
N PHE A 9 -11.66 -0.93 -0.37
CA PHE A 9 -10.43 -1.62 0.03
C PHE A 9 -9.58 -2.08 -1.17
N LYS A 10 -9.93 -1.66 -2.39
CA LYS A 10 -9.34 -2.21 -3.60
C LYS A 10 -8.59 -1.15 -4.37
N PHE A 11 -7.32 -1.41 -4.67
CA PHE A 11 -6.44 -0.51 -5.40
C PHE A 11 -5.86 -1.20 -6.63
N LYS A 12 -5.68 -0.41 -7.69
CA LYS A 12 -5.01 -0.85 -8.91
C LYS A 12 -3.78 0.01 -9.13
N VAL A 13 -2.64 -0.65 -9.32
CA VAL A 13 -1.37 -0.06 -9.72
C VAL A 13 -1.02 -0.58 -11.11
N LYS A 14 -1.09 0.30 -12.10
CA LYS A 14 -0.69 0.01 -13.47
C LYS A 14 0.78 0.39 -13.67
N GLY A 15 1.64 -0.61 -13.72
CA GLY A 15 3.06 -0.45 -14.05
C GLY A 15 3.32 -0.57 -15.54
N LYS A 16 4.60 -0.68 -15.91
CA LYS A 16 5.04 -0.90 -17.29
C LYS A 16 4.86 -2.35 -17.74
N SER A 17 5.20 -3.31 -16.88
CA SER A 17 5.21 -4.75 -17.20
C SER A 17 3.89 -5.46 -16.90
N ALA A 18 3.15 -4.99 -15.90
CA ALA A 18 1.92 -5.64 -15.41
C ALA A 18 0.98 -4.65 -14.70
N THR A 19 -0.24 -5.11 -14.42
CA THR A 19 -1.19 -4.46 -13.52
C THR A 19 -1.30 -5.22 -12.22
N VAL A 20 -1.01 -4.55 -11.10
CA VAL A 20 -1.19 -5.10 -9.76
C VAL A 20 -2.51 -4.61 -9.18
N THR A 21 -3.30 -5.52 -8.63
CA THR A 21 -4.52 -5.20 -7.88
C THR A 21 -4.36 -5.67 -6.44
N PHE A 22 -4.47 -4.74 -5.49
CA PHE A 22 -4.49 -5.00 -4.06
C PHE A 22 -5.95 -5.10 -3.60
N ASP A 23 -6.25 -6.12 -2.79
CA ASP A 23 -7.57 -6.36 -2.22
C ASP A 23 -7.41 -7.02 -0.83
N LEU A 24 -8.49 -7.10 -0.06
CA LEU A 24 -8.45 -7.77 1.24
C LEU A 24 -8.06 -9.24 1.09
N GLY A 25 -6.90 -9.60 1.66
CA GLY A 25 -6.40 -10.98 1.69
C GLY A 25 -5.88 -11.50 0.35
N GLN A 26 -5.65 -10.64 -0.65
CA GLN A 26 -5.05 -11.07 -1.91
C GLN A 26 -4.36 -9.93 -2.67
N VAL A 27 -3.43 -10.33 -3.52
CA VAL A 27 -2.88 -9.50 -4.59
C VAL A 27 -3.02 -10.25 -5.91
N SER A 28 -3.46 -9.55 -6.95
CA SER A 28 -3.51 -10.07 -8.32
C SER A 28 -2.48 -9.35 -9.20
N ILE A 29 -1.75 -10.08 -10.03
CA ILE A 29 -0.89 -9.55 -11.07
C ILE A 29 -1.47 -10.02 -12.40
N ASP A 30 -2.11 -9.10 -13.12
CA ASP A 30 -2.96 -9.42 -14.27
C ASP A 30 -3.96 -10.54 -13.92
N ASP A 31 -3.85 -11.72 -14.52
CA ASP A 31 -4.74 -12.87 -14.27
C ASP A 31 -4.23 -13.85 -13.18
N PHE A 32 -3.06 -13.57 -12.57
CA PHE A 32 -2.45 -14.42 -11.54
C PHE A 32 -2.80 -13.94 -10.13
N ASN A 33 -3.43 -14.80 -9.33
CA ASN A 33 -3.88 -14.45 -7.97
C ASN A 33 -2.97 -15.05 -6.89
N ILE A 34 -2.63 -14.23 -5.89
CA ILE A 34 -1.81 -14.58 -4.73
C ILE A 34 -2.65 -14.37 -3.47
N PHE A 35 -2.85 -15.45 -2.70
CA PHE A 35 -3.76 -15.48 -1.55
C PHE A 35 -3.07 -15.71 -0.21
N GLY A 36 -1.74 -15.79 -0.18
CA GLY A 36 -1.05 -16.36 0.97
C GLY A 36 0.39 -15.92 1.11
N PRO A 37 1.02 -16.34 2.21
CA PRO A 37 2.40 -16.03 2.47
C PRO A 37 3.33 -16.75 1.51
N GLY A 38 4.47 -16.14 1.22
CA GLY A 38 5.49 -16.65 0.32
C GLY A 38 6.11 -15.56 -0.53
N GLU A 39 7.18 -15.92 -1.23
CA GLU A 39 7.79 -15.10 -2.26
C GLU A 39 7.27 -15.52 -3.62
N TYR A 40 6.85 -14.54 -4.41
CA TYR A 40 6.32 -14.73 -5.76
C TYR A 40 6.98 -13.73 -6.70
N GLU A 41 7.19 -14.13 -7.95
CA GLU A 41 7.63 -13.24 -9.02
C GLU A 41 6.82 -13.52 -10.28
N VAL A 42 6.12 -12.49 -10.78
CA VAL A 42 5.28 -12.58 -11.97
C VAL A 42 5.46 -11.30 -12.79
N HIS A 43 5.85 -11.41 -14.06
CA HIS A 43 6.04 -10.24 -14.95
C HIS A 43 6.95 -9.14 -14.35
N GLU A 44 8.09 -9.52 -13.76
CA GLU A 44 9.04 -8.63 -13.07
C GLU A 44 8.46 -7.91 -11.84
N VAL A 45 7.28 -8.32 -11.39
CA VAL A 45 6.68 -7.88 -10.12
C VAL A 45 7.05 -8.88 -9.05
N ALA A 46 7.81 -8.42 -8.05
CA ALA A 46 8.15 -9.22 -6.88
C ALA A 46 7.08 -8.99 -5.80
N VAL A 47 6.57 -10.07 -5.21
CA VAL A 47 5.60 -10.05 -4.12
C VAL A 47 6.14 -10.86 -2.95
N LEU A 48 6.13 -10.26 -1.78
CA LEU A 48 6.30 -10.96 -0.51
C LEU A 48 4.96 -10.92 0.23
N GLY A 49 4.31 -12.08 0.32
CA GLY A 49 3.20 -12.30 1.22
C GLY A 49 3.72 -12.68 2.59
N ALA A 50 3.25 -12.00 3.63
CA ALA A 50 3.54 -12.31 5.02
C ALA A 50 2.23 -12.44 5.81
N LYS A 51 2.29 -13.19 6.92
CA LYS A 51 1.19 -13.29 7.87
C LYS A 51 1.61 -12.66 9.19
N SER A 52 0.82 -11.71 9.69
CA SER A 52 0.99 -11.13 11.02
C SER A 52 -0.33 -11.24 11.77
N GLU A 53 -0.35 -12.10 12.79
CA GLU A 53 -1.57 -12.50 13.50
C GLU A 53 -2.65 -12.98 12.51
N ASP A 54 -3.81 -12.34 12.49
CA ASP A 54 -4.96 -12.67 11.62
C ASP A 54 -4.96 -11.90 10.30
N HIS A 55 -3.91 -11.13 10.00
CA HIS A 55 -3.82 -10.30 8.81
C HIS A 55 -2.78 -10.82 7.82
N GLN A 56 -3.14 -10.74 6.54
CA GLN A 56 -2.21 -10.93 5.44
C GLN A 56 -1.67 -9.59 4.97
N ILE A 57 -0.35 -9.53 4.87
CA ILE A 57 0.39 -8.36 4.44
C ILE A 57 1.04 -8.70 3.11
N PHE A 58 0.88 -7.82 2.13
CA PHE A 58 1.54 -7.95 0.84
C PHE A 58 2.47 -6.78 0.60
N ARG A 59 3.76 -7.07 0.48
CA ARG A 59 4.77 -6.14 -0.04
C ARG A 59 4.98 -6.44 -1.51
N VAL A 60 4.80 -5.44 -2.37
CA VAL A 60 4.88 -5.61 -3.82
C VAL A 60 5.84 -4.60 -4.40
N LYS A 61 6.79 -5.05 -5.23
CA LYS A 61 7.72 -4.19 -5.94
C LYS A 61 7.45 -4.26 -7.44
N ILE A 62 7.13 -3.12 -8.03
CA ILE A 62 6.91 -2.94 -9.47
C ILE A 62 7.52 -1.62 -9.91
N ASP A 63 8.16 -1.57 -11.08
CA ASP A 63 8.72 -0.33 -11.65
C ASP A 63 9.65 0.43 -10.67
N LYS A 64 10.40 -0.31 -9.83
CA LYS A 64 11.30 0.20 -8.78
C LYS A 64 10.62 0.90 -7.60
N VAL A 65 9.30 0.86 -7.49
CA VAL A 65 8.55 1.37 -6.35
C VAL A 65 8.05 0.20 -5.52
N THR A 66 8.28 0.27 -4.20
CA THR A 66 7.82 -0.74 -3.25
C THR A 66 6.53 -0.29 -2.58
N PHE A 67 5.49 -1.12 -2.68
CA PHE A 67 4.18 -0.93 -2.08
C PHE A 67 4.01 -1.86 -0.89
N LEU A 68 3.26 -1.41 0.11
CA LEU A 68 2.78 -2.26 1.19
C LEU A 68 1.26 -2.14 1.33
N TYR A 69 0.60 -3.30 1.34
CA TYR A 69 -0.82 -3.44 1.64
C TYR A 69 -1.02 -4.41 2.80
N PRO A 70 -1.22 -3.90 4.04
CA PRO A 70 -1.38 -4.72 5.24
C PRO A 70 -2.85 -5.13 5.49
N GLY A 71 -3.75 -4.90 4.54
CA GLY A 71 -5.19 -5.07 4.74
C GLY A 71 -5.74 -4.16 5.84
N LEU A 72 -6.72 -4.66 6.60
CA LEU A 72 -7.35 -3.92 7.71
C LEU A 72 -6.52 -3.93 9.01
N MET A 73 -5.22 -4.18 8.92
CA MET A 73 -4.38 -4.14 10.10
C MET A 73 -4.48 -2.75 10.72
N SER A 74 -4.76 -2.74 12.01
CA SER A 74 -4.70 -1.53 12.81
C SER A 74 -3.70 -1.67 13.96
N GLU A 75 -3.32 -2.89 14.34
CA GLU A 75 -2.39 -3.12 15.44
C GLU A 75 -0.93 -2.94 15.03
N LYS A 76 -0.03 -3.03 16.01
CA LYS A 76 1.43 -2.96 15.79
C LYS A 76 1.89 -4.20 15.01
N ILE A 77 2.72 -3.99 13.98
CA ILE A 77 3.36 -5.08 13.25
C ILE A 77 4.51 -5.60 14.12
N LYS A 78 4.66 -6.93 14.20
CA LYS A 78 5.76 -7.55 14.96
C LYS A 78 7.11 -7.24 14.31
N ASP A 79 8.14 -7.07 15.13
CA ASP A 79 9.48 -6.66 14.68
C ASP A 79 10.04 -7.58 13.57
N GLN A 80 9.86 -8.90 13.68
CA GLN A 80 10.28 -9.85 12.63
C GLN A 80 9.59 -9.58 11.29
N THR A 81 8.29 -9.31 11.30
CA THR A 81 7.55 -9.00 10.06
C THR A 81 7.92 -7.62 9.52
N LEU A 82 8.27 -6.65 10.38
CA LEU A 82 8.75 -5.33 9.96
C LEU A 82 10.06 -5.43 9.18
N GLU A 83 11.00 -6.24 9.66
CA GLU A 83 12.28 -6.48 8.96
C GLU A 83 12.05 -7.07 7.56
N ASP A 84 11.13 -8.02 7.43
CA ASP A 84 10.82 -8.68 6.16
C ASP A 84 10.19 -7.72 5.13
N ILE A 85 9.43 -6.72 5.60
CA ILE A 85 8.67 -5.80 4.74
C ILE A 85 9.31 -4.42 4.56
N ASP A 86 10.57 -4.24 4.97
CA ASP A 86 11.29 -2.97 4.92
C ASP A 86 11.42 -2.36 3.50
N GLY A 87 11.72 -1.06 3.45
CA GLY A 87 11.98 -0.30 2.23
C GLY A 87 10.71 0.03 1.44
N VAL A 88 9.61 0.33 2.14
CA VAL A 88 8.32 0.70 1.55
C VAL A 88 8.35 2.16 1.09
N ASP A 89 8.01 2.38 -0.18
CA ASP A 89 7.83 3.73 -0.71
C ASP A 89 6.40 4.22 -0.53
N VAL A 90 5.42 3.35 -0.80
CA VAL A 90 3.99 3.66 -0.79
C VAL A 90 3.24 2.71 0.14
N LEU A 91 2.59 3.25 1.16
CA LEU A 91 1.76 2.50 2.10
C LEU A 91 0.28 2.74 1.84
N PHE A 92 -0.49 1.67 1.62
CA PHE A 92 -1.94 1.71 1.76
C PHE A 92 -2.30 1.40 3.21
N THR A 93 -3.15 2.19 3.86
CA THR A 93 -3.54 1.88 5.26
C THR A 93 -4.92 2.42 5.65
N SER A 94 -5.59 1.71 6.55
CA SER A 94 -6.77 2.18 7.28
C SER A 94 -6.43 2.66 8.71
N ALA A 95 -5.14 2.77 9.06
CA ALA A 95 -4.69 3.14 10.40
C ALA A 95 -3.42 4.00 10.38
N ALA A 96 -3.48 5.16 11.05
CA ALA A 96 -2.36 6.10 11.15
C ALA A 96 -1.15 5.52 11.91
N GLN A 97 -1.37 4.67 12.90
CA GLN A 97 -0.32 4.09 13.76
C GLN A 97 0.66 3.13 13.04
N ILE A 98 0.30 2.66 11.84
CA ILE A 98 1.20 1.83 11.03
C ILE A 98 2.20 2.70 10.29
N VAL A 99 1.86 3.96 9.99
CA VAL A 99 2.70 4.87 9.20
C VAL A 99 4.07 5.10 9.87
N SER A 100 4.10 5.25 11.19
CA SER A 100 5.35 5.47 11.93
C SER A 100 6.24 4.23 12.04
N GLN A 101 5.69 3.02 11.86
CA GLN A 101 6.48 1.78 11.86
C GLN A 101 7.11 1.50 10.50
N ILE A 102 6.41 1.89 9.43
CA ILE A 102 6.81 1.62 8.05
C ILE A 102 7.67 2.76 7.47
N GLU A 103 7.53 3.98 7.99
CA GLU A 103 8.22 5.18 7.53
C GLU A 103 8.17 5.39 5.99
N PRO A 104 6.97 5.28 5.36
CA PRO A 104 6.85 5.41 3.91
C PRO A 104 7.04 6.85 3.46
N LYS A 105 7.39 7.04 2.18
CA LYS A 105 7.39 8.37 1.54
C LYS A 105 5.98 8.86 1.24
N LEU A 106 5.09 7.94 0.87
CA LEU A 106 3.73 8.26 0.47
C LEU A 106 2.73 7.35 1.18
N VAL A 107 1.64 7.93 1.69
CA VAL A 107 0.52 7.21 2.28
C VAL A 107 -0.75 7.42 1.47
N ILE A 108 -1.45 6.32 1.19
CA ILE A 108 -2.77 6.32 0.56
C ILE A 108 -3.76 5.72 1.58
N PRO A 109 -4.49 6.56 2.33
CA PRO A 109 -5.45 6.08 3.30
C PRO A 109 -6.69 5.49 2.60
N PHE A 110 -7.32 4.50 3.22
CA PHE A 110 -8.51 3.86 2.68
C PHE A 110 -9.54 3.50 3.74
N GLY A 111 -10.75 3.18 3.27
CA GLY A 111 -11.94 3.02 4.10
C GLY A 111 -13.04 4.04 3.75
N GLU A 112 -14.06 4.10 4.59
CA GLU A 112 -15.12 5.10 4.51
C GLU A 112 -14.55 6.52 4.69
N GLU A 113 -15.32 7.54 4.29
CA GLU A 113 -14.87 8.94 4.24
C GLU A 113 -14.41 9.47 5.62
N GLU A 114 -15.22 9.28 6.67
CA GLU A 114 -14.92 9.76 8.01
C GLU A 114 -13.63 9.12 8.60
N PRO A 115 -13.45 7.78 8.55
CA PRO A 115 -12.17 7.16 8.91
C PRO A 115 -10.96 7.70 8.15
N VAL A 116 -11.09 7.91 6.83
CA VAL A 116 -9.98 8.43 6.01
C VAL A 116 -9.62 9.85 6.42
N GLN A 117 -10.60 10.72 6.62
CA GLN A 117 -10.38 12.09 7.10
C GLN A 117 -9.69 12.10 8.47
N LYS A 118 -10.07 11.18 9.36
CA LYS A 118 -9.41 11.02 10.67
C LYS A 118 -7.93 10.65 10.51
N ILE A 119 -7.60 9.69 9.64
CA ILE A 119 -6.20 9.31 9.37
C ILE A 119 -5.40 10.51 8.85
N ILE A 120 -5.94 11.24 7.87
CA ILE A 120 -5.30 12.42 7.29
C ILE A 120 -4.99 13.48 8.38
N LYS A 121 -5.96 13.71 9.29
CA LYS A 121 -5.81 14.62 10.42
C LYS A 121 -4.79 14.14 11.45
N ASP A 122 -4.82 12.85 11.81
CA ASP A 122 -3.88 12.24 12.76
C ASP A 122 -2.43 12.31 12.23
N LEU A 123 -2.25 12.33 10.90
CA LEU A 123 -0.96 12.55 10.23
C LEU A 123 -0.59 14.03 10.05
N GLY A 124 -1.42 14.96 10.49
CA GLY A 124 -1.19 16.41 10.39
C GLY A 124 -1.22 16.93 8.95
N LYS A 125 -1.99 16.29 8.06
CA LYS A 125 -2.13 16.63 6.64
C LYS A 125 -3.53 17.15 6.29
N ASP A 126 -4.14 17.88 7.22
CA ASP A 126 -5.45 18.50 7.04
C ASP A 126 -5.54 19.29 5.72
N GLY A 127 -6.68 19.17 5.02
CA GLY A 127 -6.90 19.82 3.73
C GLY A 127 -6.41 19.04 2.50
N THR A 128 -5.92 17.80 2.68
CA THR A 128 -5.65 16.88 1.56
C THR A 128 -6.90 16.69 0.70
N LEU A 129 -6.79 17.02 -0.59
CA LEU A 129 -7.89 16.89 -1.55
C LEU A 129 -7.96 15.47 -2.11
N LYS A 130 -9.19 14.96 -2.28
CA LYS A 130 -9.42 13.69 -2.95
C LYS A 130 -9.18 13.82 -4.46
N VAL A 131 -8.39 12.91 -5.03
CA VAL A 131 -8.08 12.85 -6.47
C VAL A 131 -8.45 11.48 -7.04
N PRO A 132 -8.94 11.38 -8.28
CA PRO A 132 -9.41 10.09 -8.82
C PRO A 132 -8.28 9.09 -9.09
N LYS A 133 -7.05 9.59 -9.26
CA LYS A 133 -5.85 8.79 -9.52
C LYS A 133 -4.59 9.57 -9.21
N LEU A 134 -3.51 8.84 -8.94
CA LEU A 134 -2.18 9.36 -8.76
C LEU A 134 -1.26 8.82 -9.86
N VAL A 135 -0.51 9.70 -10.52
CA VAL A 135 0.54 9.31 -11.47
C VAL A 135 1.89 9.59 -10.84
N THR A 136 2.68 8.54 -10.64
CA THR A 136 3.98 8.64 -9.98
C THR A 136 5.01 7.70 -10.60
N SER A 137 6.25 7.78 -10.13
CA SER A 137 7.40 6.94 -10.47
C SER A 137 8.44 7.09 -9.35
N ALA A 138 9.46 6.23 -9.33
CA ALA A 138 10.48 6.24 -8.28
C ALA A 138 11.17 7.61 -8.10
N ASP A 139 11.36 8.35 -9.20
CA ASP A 139 11.93 9.71 -9.24
C ASP A 139 10.97 10.83 -8.83
N LYS A 140 9.67 10.53 -8.73
CA LYS A 140 8.59 11.48 -8.37
C LYS A 140 8.03 11.24 -6.97
N LEU A 141 8.57 10.28 -6.24
CA LEU A 141 8.22 10.08 -4.84
C LEU A 141 8.70 11.28 -4.02
N PRO A 142 7.92 11.73 -3.03
CA PRO A 142 8.27 12.91 -2.26
C PRO A 142 9.44 12.60 -1.32
N ASP A 143 10.26 13.61 -1.02
CA ASP A 143 11.37 13.52 -0.07
C ASP A 143 10.89 13.49 1.39
N LEU A 144 9.69 14.02 1.64
CA LEU A 144 9.02 14.04 2.94
C LEU A 144 7.68 13.32 2.83
N LEU A 145 7.21 12.77 3.95
CA LEU A 145 5.91 12.09 4.01
C LEU A 145 4.79 12.94 3.39
N GLU A 146 4.15 12.40 2.36
CA GLU A 146 2.96 12.95 1.72
C GLU A 146 1.76 11.99 1.90
N VAL A 147 0.56 12.56 1.92
CA VAL A 147 -0.69 11.80 1.98
C VAL A 147 -1.51 12.14 0.75
N VAL A 148 -1.95 11.12 0.01
CA VAL A 148 -2.80 11.28 -1.18
C VAL A 148 -4.07 10.48 -1.00
N TRP A 149 -5.22 11.15 -1.08
CA TRP A 149 -6.52 10.52 -0.96
C TRP A 149 -7.10 10.17 -2.34
N LEU A 150 -7.35 8.88 -2.57
CA LEU A 150 -7.98 8.33 -3.79
C LEU A 150 -9.47 7.97 -3.60
#